data_AF-A0A7V3I4H5-F1
#
_entry.id   AF-A0A7V3I4H5-F1
#
_cell.length_a   1.000
_cell.length_b   1.000
_cell.length_c   1.000
_cell.angle_alpha   90.00
_cell.angle_beta   90.00
_cell.angle_gamma   90.00
#
_symmetry.space_group_name_H-M   'P 1'
#
loop_
_entity.id
_entity.type
_entity.pdbx_description
1 polymer ?
#
loop_
_entity_poly.entity_id
_entity_poly.type
_entity_poly.pdbx_seq_one_letter_code
_entity_poly.pdbx_strand_id
1 'polypeptide(L)'
;MHEYLDRLAERDHADSCSASCYRCLRDYGNMSYHALLDWRLARDLLEVLEHGRLTIDTDVQAAVLLAWSRGYGAVPLANVPGAVRFTHPRLGEHVLVVRHPLEASEISFMKDRLAEAMAEAEIEVPAARGVVFADTFTLDRDPGRVFELCDALLPPT
;
A
#
# COMPACT_ATOMS: atom_id res chain seq x y z
N MET A 1 -24.77 10.11 3.04
CA MET A 1 -23.37 9.78 3.35
C MET A 1 -22.65 9.35 2.08
N HIS A 2 -23.16 8.33 1.36
CA HIS A 2 -22.63 7.88 0.08
C HIS A 2 -22.53 9.00 -0.98
N GLU A 3 -23.57 9.82 -1.14
CA GLU A 3 -23.56 10.97 -2.08
C GLU A 3 -22.41 11.98 -1.82
N TYR A 4 -21.96 12.11 -0.58
CA TYR A 4 -20.82 12.96 -0.25
C TYR A 4 -19.50 12.30 -0.66
N LEU A 5 -19.35 11.00 -0.41
CA LEU A 5 -18.17 10.24 -0.80
C LEU A 5 -18.04 10.11 -2.32
N ASP A 6 -19.17 9.96 -3.03
CA ASP A 6 -19.20 9.95 -4.49
C ASP A 6 -18.67 11.28 -5.05
N ARG A 7 -19.09 12.41 -4.48
CA ARG A 7 -18.56 13.74 -4.83
C ARG A 7 -17.06 13.88 -4.54
N LEU A 8 -16.54 13.27 -3.48
CA LEU A 8 -15.09 13.26 -3.21
C LEU A 8 -14.31 12.40 -4.22
N ALA A 9 -14.96 11.38 -4.81
CA ALA A 9 -14.37 10.52 -5.82
C ALA A 9 -14.38 11.12 -7.24
N GLU A 10 -15.13 12.21 -7.46
CA GLU A 10 -15.07 12.97 -8.70
C GLU A 10 -13.67 13.58 -8.92
N ARG A 11 -13.25 13.65 -10.19
CA ARG A 11 -11.90 14.08 -10.58
C ARG A 11 -11.47 15.43 -10.00
N ASP A 12 -12.40 16.39 -9.83
CA ASP A 12 -12.09 17.70 -9.24
C ASP A 12 -11.44 17.58 -7.86
N HIS A 13 -11.97 16.69 -7.02
CA HIS A 13 -11.43 16.46 -5.69
C HIS A 13 -10.36 15.35 -5.71
N ALA A 14 -10.62 14.23 -6.37
CA ALA A 14 -9.73 13.06 -6.34
C ALA A 14 -8.32 13.35 -6.89
N ASP A 15 -8.21 14.20 -7.92
CA ASP A 15 -6.93 14.57 -8.55
C ASP A 15 -6.18 15.64 -7.73
N SER A 16 -6.87 16.43 -6.90
CA SER A 16 -6.29 17.53 -6.12
C SER A 16 -6.05 17.19 -4.64
N CYS A 17 -6.72 16.17 -4.11
CA CYS A 17 -6.59 15.71 -2.74
C CYS A 17 -5.99 14.31 -2.70
N SER A 18 -4.68 14.25 -2.46
CA SER A 18 -3.94 12.98 -2.32
C SER A 18 -4.34 12.19 -1.09
N ALA A 19 -4.79 12.86 -0.01
CA ALA A 19 -5.17 12.19 1.22
C ALA A 19 -6.26 12.91 2.04
N SER A 20 -6.05 14.15 2.46
CA SER A 20 -7.08 14.91 3.20
C SER A 20 -6.96 16.42 3.00
N CYS A 21 -8.08 17.13 3.05
CA CYS A 21 -8.16 18.59 2.96
C CYS A 21 -9.35 19.11 3.78
N TYR A 22 -9.47 20.44 3.90
CA TYR A 22 -10.58 21.08 4.62
C TYR A 22 -11.95 20.92 3.93
N ARG A 23 -11.98 20.48 2.66
CA ARG A 23 -13.24 20.13 1.98
C ARG A 23 -13.73 18.72 2.34
N CYS A 24 -12.85 17.87 2.90
CA CYS A 24 -13.16 16.49 3.28
C CYS A 24 -13.05 16.24 4.79
N LEU A 25 -11.89 15.80 5.26
CA LEU A 25 -11.72 15.29 6.63
C LEU A 25 -11.09 16.29 7.61
N ARG A 26 -10.45 17.36 7.13
CA ARG A 26 -9.70 18.27 8.01
C ARG A 26 -10.60 19.34 8.60
N ASP A 27 -10.41 19.58 9.88
CA ASP A 27 -10.91 20.75 10.59
C ASP A 27 -9.83 21.26 11.57
N TYR A 28 -10.12 22.35 12.28
CA TYR A 28 -9.19 22.91 13.27
C TYR A 28 -9.03 22.02 14.51
N GLY A 29 -10.09 21.31 14.90
CA GLY A 29 -10.09 20.45 16.09
C GLY A 29 -9.23 19.19 15.92
N ASN A 30 -9.03 18.74 14.68
CA ASN A 30 -8.26 17.54 14.36
C ASN A 30 -6.87 17.82 13.75
N MET A 31 -6.35 19.03 13.89
CA MET A 31 -5.04 19.44 13.35
C MET A 31 -3.89 18.49 13.68
N SER A 32 -3.84 17.97 14.91
CA SER A 32 -2.81 17.01 15.33
C SER A 32 -2.85 15.68 14.57
N TYR A 33 -3.96 15.38 13.89
CA TYR A 33 -4.18 14.12 13.17
C TYR A 33 -4.12 14.28 11.65
N HIS A 34 -3.94 15.49 11.10
CA HIS A 34 -3.99 15.72 9.64
C HIS A 34 -3.07 14.81 8.82
N ALA A 35 -1.91 14.44 9.38
CA ALA A 35 -0.96 13.53 8.75
C ALA A 35 -1.46 12.07 8.64
N LEU A 36 -2.42 11.68 9.47
CA LEU A 36 -3.02 10.34 9.51
C LEU A 36 -4.31 10.25 8.70
N LEU A 37 -4.94 11.37 8.38
CA LEU A 37 -6.23 11.41 7.70
C LEU A 37 -6.07 11.13 6.20
N ASP A 38 -6.89 10.21 5.71
CA ASP A 38 -7.04 9.83 4.31
C ASP A 38 -8.51 9.55 3.96
N TRP A 39 -9.05 10.25 2.96
CA TRP A 39 -10.46 10.14 2.57
C TRP A 39 -10.79 8.86 1.82
N ARG A 40 -9.82 8.29 1.07
CA ARG A 40 -10.00 7.01 0.37
C ARG A 40 -10.05 5.89 1.41
N LEU A 41 -9.11 5.88 2.35
CA LEU A 41 -9.12 4.93 3.46
C LEU A 41 -10.40 5.03 4.31
N ALA A 42 -10.89 6.24 4.58
CA ALA A 42 -12.14 6.43 5.31
C ALA A 42 -13.35 5.86 4.55
N ARG A 43 -13.41 6.04 3.23
CA ARG A 43 -14.43 5.46 2.36
C ARG A 43 -14.37 3.93 2.38
N ASP A 44 -13.18 3.37 2.20
CA ASP A 44 -13.00 1.93 2.11
C ASP A 44 -13.28 1.24 3.47
N LEU A 45 -12.95 1.90 4.58
CA LEU A 45 -13.34 1.45 5.92
C LEU A 45 -14.86 1.46 6.12
N LEU A 46 -15.55 2.49 5.63
CA LEU A 46 -17.00 2.56 5.71
C LEU A 46 -17.66 1.41 4.92
N GLU A 47 -17.18 1.13 3.71
CA GLU A 47 -17.66 0.00 2.90
C GLU A 47 -17.51 -1.33 3.64
N VAL A 48 -16.35 -1.54 4.29
CA VAL A 48 -16.11 -2.73 5.12
C VAL A 48 -17.09 -2.80 6.30
N LEU A 49 -17.35 -1.68 6.98
CA LEU A 49 -18.26 -1.65 8.12
C LEU A 49 -19.73 -1.89 7.72
N GLU A 50 -20.15 -1.39 6.55
CA GLU A 50 -21.53 -1.52 6.07
C GLU A 50 -21.80 -2.87 5.38
N HIS A 51 -20.81 -3.43 4.69
CA HIS A 51 -21.01 -4.57 3.79
C HIS A 51 -20.10 -5.76 4.09
N GLY A 52 -19.15 -5.64 5.01
CA GLY A 52 -18.19 -6.69 5.31
C GLY A 52 -17.25 -7.01 4.15
N ARG A 53 -17.12 -6.09 3.18
CA ARG A 53 -16.33 -6.28 1.96
C ARG A 53 -15.32 -5.14 1.81
N LEU A 54 -14.10 -5.50 1.44
CA LEU A 54 -13.09 -4.57 0.98
C LEU A 54 -12.97 -4.65 -0.53
N THR A 55 -13.23 -3.54 -1.24
CA THR A 55 -12.96 -3.42 -2.66
C THR A 55 -11.61 -2.72 -2.85
N ILE A 56 -10.66 -3.40 -3.50
CA ILE A 56 -9.31 -2.87 -3.72
C ILE A 56 -9.26 -2.15 -5.05
N ASP A 57 -8.90 -0.86 -5.01
CA ASP A 57 -8.59 -0.09 -6.21
C ASP A 57 -7.18 -0.43 -6.71
N THR A 58 -7.12 -1.32 -7.70
CA THR A 58 -5.86 -1.80 -8.28
C THR A 58 -5.13 -0.72 -9.08
N ASP A 59 -5.85 0.28 -9.61
CA ASP A 59 -5.24 1.37 -10.37
C ASP A 59 -4.47 2.30 -9.42
N VAL A 60 -5.04 2.58 -8.25
CA VAL A 60 -4.34 3.32 -7.17
C VAL A 60 -3.11 2.55 -6.70
N GLN A 61 -3.23 1.24 -6.46
CA GLN A 61 -2.08 0.41 -6.09
C GLN A 61 -0.97 0.43 -7.16
N ALA A 62 -1.34 0.27 -8.43
CA ALA A 62 -0.40 0.30 -9.54
C ALA A 62 0.29 1.67 -9.67
N ALA A 63 -0.45 2.77 -9.53
CA ALA A 63 0.09 4.12 -9.62
C ALA A 63 1.11 4.41 -8.52
N VAL A 64 0.80 4.07 -7.27
CA VAL A 64 1.72 4.27 -6.13
C VAL A 64 2.94 3.37 -6.26
N LEU A 65 2.76 2.10 -6.63
CA LEU A 65 3.87 1.16 -6.82
C LEU A 65 4.79 1.60 -7.97
N LEU A 66 4.24 2.14 -9.06
CA LEU A 66 5.03 2.71 -10.16
C LEU A 66 5.81 3.95 -9.73
N ALA A 67 5.20 4.83 -8.93
CA ALA A 67 5.88 6.00 -8.37
C ALA A 67 7.07 5.57 -7.49
N TRP A 68 6.86 4.62 -6.58
CA TRP A 68 7.91 4.06 -5.75
C TRP A 68 9.01 3.40 -6.60
N SER A 69 8.64 2.59 -7.60
CA SER A 69 9.58 1.90 -8.49
C SER A 69 10.52 2.86 -9.21
N ARG A 70 10.01 4.01 -9.68
CA ARG A 70 10.83 5.05 -10.31
C ARG A 70 11.82 5.68 -9.34
N GLY A 71 11.46 5.81 -8.06
CA GLY A 71 12.33 6.37 -7.02
C GLY A 71 13.47 5.44 -6.62
N TYR A 72 13.25 4.11 -6.63
CA TYR A 72 14.21 3.13 -6.10
C TYR A 72 14.75 2.14 -7.15
N GLY A 73 14.46 2.35 -8.44
CA GLY A 73 14.94 1.48 -9.52
C GLY A 73 14.36 0.06 -9.48
N ALA A 74 13.12 -0.08 -9.00
CA ALA A 74 12.46 -1.38 -8.92
C ALA A 74 11.86 -1.79 -10.27
N VAL A 75 11.76 -3.10 -10.49
CA VAL A 75 11.26 -3.70 -11.74
C VAL A 75 10.01 -4.51 -11.43
N PRO A 76 8.87 -4.25 -12.09
CA PRO A 76 7.65 -5.03 -11.92
C PRO A 76 7.87 -6.52 -12.24
N LEU A 77 7.21 -7.38 -11.47
CA LEU A 77 7.15 -8.81 -11.75
C LEU A 77 6.05 -9.09 -12.77
N ALA A 78 6.32 -9.99 -13.72
CA ALA A 78 5.41 -10.25 -14.83
C ALA A 78 4.23 -11.12 -14.39
N ASN A 79 4.46 -12.08 -13.50
CA ASN A 79 3.44 -13.03 -13.07
C ASN A 79 2.80 -12.67 -11.73
N VAL A 80 3.28 -11.62 -11.05
CA VAL A 80 2.80 -11.23 -9.72
C VAL A 80 2.25 -9.80 -9.74
N PRO A 81 0.94 -9.62 -10.00
CA PRO A 81 0.32 -8.30 -10.02
C PRO A 81 0.53 -7.54 -8.71
N GLY A 82 0.95 -6.28 -8.81
CA GLY A 82 1.22 -5.45 -7.63
C GLY A 82 2.53 -5.79 -6.92
N ALA A 83 3.45 -6.52 -7.57
CA ALA A 83 4.77 -6.78 -7.02
C ALA A 83 5.91 -6.21 -7.89
N VAL A 84 6.98 -5.80 -7.22
CA VAL A 84 8.21 -5.31 -7.85
C VAL A 84 9.42 -5.93 -7.18
N ARG A 85 10.44 -6.27 -7.98
CA ARG A 85 11.78 -6.62 -7.49
C ARG A 85 12.61 -5.36 -7.32
N PHE A 86 13.36 -5.28 -6.23
CA PHE A 86 14.32 -4.21 -5.99
C PHE A 86 15.56 -4.74 -5.25
N THR A 87 16.62 -3.94 -5.19
CA THR A 87 17.86 -4.31 -4.51
C THR A 87 18.03 -3.47 -3.24
N HIS A 88 17.96 -4.12 -2.09
CA HIS A 88 18.30 -3.51 -0.81
C HIS A 88 19.83 -3.28 -0.73
N PRO A 89 20.32 -2.08 -0.35
CA PRO A 89 21.75 -1.74 -0.38
C PRO A 89 22.65 -2.69 0.43
N ARG A 90 22.13 -3.23 1.53
CA ARG A 90 22.88 -4.15 2.42
C ARG A 90 22.47 -5.61 2.30
N LEU A 91 21.23 -5.86 1.86
CA LEU A 91 20.60 -7.17 2.02
C LEU A 91 20.41 -7.90 0.68
N GLY A 92 20.65 -7.24 -0.45
CA GLY A 92 20.51 -7.84 -1.78
C GLY A 92 19.08 -7.77 -2.30
N GLU A 93 18.75 -8.65 -3.25
CA GLU A 93 17.44 -8.66 -3.91
C GLU A 93 16.31 -8.95 -2.93
N HIS A 94 15.22 -8.18 -3.04
CA HIS A 94 13.97 -8.35 -2.31
C HIS A 94 12.80 -8.15 -3.28
N VAL A 95 11.63 -8.63 -2.89
CA VAL A 95 10.38 -8.33 -3.57
C VAL A 95 9.50 -7.50 -2.66
N LEU A 96 8.93 -6.42 -3.19
CA LEU A 96 7.89 -5.64 -2.55
C LEU A 96 6.55 -6.01 -3.18
N VAL A 97 5.58 -6.38 -2.36
CA VAL A 97 4.17 -6.58 -2.75
C VAL A 97 3.32 -5.47 -2.15
N VAL A 98 2.55 -4.77 -2.99
CA VAL A 98 1.64 -3.73 -2.52
C VAL A 98 0.36 -4.34 -1.94
N ARG A 99 -0.10 -3.78 -0.82
CA ARG A 99 -1.39 -4.12 -0.21
C ARG A 99 -2.27 -2.91 0.02
N HIS A 100 -3.54 -3.16 0.27
CA HIS A 100 -4.44 -2.15 0.81
C HIS A 100 -4.18 -2.00 2.33
N PRO A 101 -4.29 -0.79 2.92
CA PRO A 101 -4.05 -0.61 4.36
C PRO A 101 -4.90 -1.49 5.27
N LEU A 102 -6.11 -1.84 4.85
CA LEU A 102 -7.04 -2.72 5.58
C LEU A 102 -6.81 -4.23 5.33
N GLU A 103 -5.77 -4.60 4.58
CA GLU A 103 -5.37 -5.99 4.42
C GLU A 103 -4.29 -6.38 5.41
N ALA A 104 -4.48 -7.53 6.03
CA ALA A 104 -3.52 -8.15 6.93
C ALA A 104 -2.49 -8.96 6.12
N SER A 105 -1.22 -8.80 6.49
CA SER A 105 -0.05 -9.44 5.86
C SER A 105 0.81 -10.22 6.86
N GLU A 106 0.32 -10.40 8.08
CA GLU A 106 0.97 -11.17 9.13
C GLU A 106 0.85 -12.67 8.82
N ILE A 107 1.92 -13.44 9.10
CA ILE A 107 1.99 -14.89 8.79
C ILE A 107 0.78 -15.66 9.34
N SER A 108 0.31 -15.34 10.54
CA SER A 108 -0.84 -16.02 11.17
C SER A 108 -2.19 -15.60 10.61
N PHE A 109 -2.26 -14.49 9.87
CA PHE A 109 -3.50 -13.89 9.43
C PHE A 109 -3.30 -13.11 8.12
N MET A 110 -2.87 -13.82 7.07
CA MET A 110 -2.64 -13.24 5.75
C MET A 110 -3.85 -13.46 4.84
N LYS A 111 -4.17 -12.47 3.99
CA LYS A 111 -5.17 -12.65 2.93
C LYS A 111 -4.66 -13.60 1.84
N ASP A 112 -5.54 -14.44 1.31
CA ASP A 112 -5.21 -15.45 0.29
C ASP A 112 -4.43 -14.86 -0.89
N ARG A 113 -4.88 -13.72 -1.43
CA ARG A 113 -4.18 -13.04 -2.55
C ARG A 113 -2.74 -12.64 -2.22
N LEU A 114 -2.44 -12.30 -0.96
CA LEU A 114 -1.11 -11.89 -0.52
C LEU A 114 -0.23 -13.12 -0.29
N ALA A 115 -0.80 -14.22 0.18
CA ALA A 115 -0.11 -15.50 0.28
C ALA A 115 0.23 -16.07 -1.09
N GLU A 116 -0.70 -15.99 -2.05
CA GLU A 116 -0.48 -16.35 -3.46
C GLU A 116 0.62 -15.48 -4.08
N ALA A 117 0.53 -14.16 -3.94
CA ALA A 117 1.55 -13.25 -4.46
C ALA A 117 2.94 -13.50 -3.86
N MET A 118 3.02 -13.85 -2.57
CA MET A 118 4.27 -14.22 -1.92
C MET A 118 4.86 -15.51 -2.51
N ALA A 119 4.04 -16.56 -2.65
CA ALA A 119 4.48 -17.82 -3.22
C ALA A 119 4.94 -17.66 -4.68
N GLU A 120 4.22 -16.89 -5.49
CA GLU A 120 4.60 -16.62 -6.89
C GLU A 120 5.88 -15.76 -6.97
N ALA A 121 6.04 -14.79 -6.08
CA ALA A 121 7.25 -13.97 -6.01
C ALA A 121 8.51 -14.79 -5.67
N GLU A 122 8.40 -15.77 -4.76
CA GLU A 122 9.50 -16.69 -4.43
C GLU A 122 9.90 -17.56 -5.63
N ILE A 123 8.93 -17.94 -6.47
CA ILE A 123 9.18 -18.70 -7.70
C ILE A 123 9.83 -17.82 -8.78
N GLU A 124 9.32 -16.60 -8.99
CA GLU A 124 9.81 -15.70 -10.04
C GLU A 124 11.18 -15.09 -9.70
N VAL A 125 11.47 -14.87 -8.40
CA VAL A 125 12.75 -14.33 -7.92
C VAL A 125 13.38 -15.25 -6.86
N PRO A 126 13.95 -16.41 -7.25
CA PRO A 126 14.56 -17.35 -6.30
C PRO A 126 15.75 -16.78 -5.51
N ALA A 127 16.36 -15.70 -6.00
CA ALA A 127 17.47 -15.00 -5.35
C ALA A 127 17.02 -13.96 -4.31
N ALA A 128 15.70 -13.70 -4.20
CA ALA A 128 15.17 -12.75 -3.24
C ALA A 128 15.43 -13.26 -1.81
N ARG A 129 15.90 -12.36 -0.95
CA ARG A 129 16.13 -12.65 0.47
C ARG A 129 14.86 -12.60 1.31
N GLY A 130 13.80 -12.02 0.76
CA GLY A 130 12.49 -11.97 1.38
C GLY A 130 11.48 -11.19 0.55
N VAL A 131 10.21 -11.40 0.88
CA VAL A 131 9.07 -10.64 0.37
C VAL A 131 8.61 -9.69 1.47
N VAL A 132 8.54 -8.40 1.16
CA VAL A 132 8.00 -7.37 2.06
C VAL A 132 6.65 -6.89 1.55
N PHE A 133 5.72 -6.62 2.47
CA PHE A 133 4.43 -6.03 2.17
C PHE A 133 4.41 -4.58 2.64
N ALA A 134 4.01 -3.67 1.77
CA ALA A 134 3.73 -2.29 2.16
C ALA A 134 2.39 -1.84 1.58
N ASP A 135 1.65 -1.06 2.37
CA ASP A 135 0.41 -0.49 1.91
C ASP A 135 0.61 0.79 1.09
N THR A 136 -0.41 1.17 0.32
CA THR A 136 -0.41 2.37 -0.52
C THR A 136 -0.09 3.65 0.28
N PHE A 137 -0.51 3.71 1.54
CA PHE A 137 -0.24 4.85 2.41
C PHE A 137 1.24 4.95 2.81
N THR A 138 1.84 3.81 3.18
CA THR A 138 3.26 3.70 3.50
C THR A 138 4.11 4.06 2.28
N LEU A 139 3.77 3.52 1.10
CA LEU A 139 4.51 3.80 -0.13
C LEU A 139 4.42 5.27 -0.58
N ASP A 140 3.32 5.96 -0.29
CA ASP A 140 3.16 7.39 -0.60
C ASP A 140 3.85 8.29 0.43
N ARG A 141 3.70 7.99 1.73
CA ARG A 141 4.05 8.92 2.82
C ARG A 141 5.37 8.64 3.50
N ASP A 142 5.78 7.39 3.54
CA ASP A 142 7.05 6.95 4.12
C ASP A 142 7.68 5.85 3.25
N PRO A 143 8.05 6.17 2.00
CA PRO A 143 8.54 5.18 1.05
C PRO A 143 9.85 4.49 1.50
N GLY A 144 10.62 5.13 2.40
CA GLY A 144 11.83 4.59 2.99
C GLY A 144 11.56 3.45 3.98
N ARG A 145 10.36 3.39 4.56
CA ARG A 145 9.94 2.33 5.50
C ARG A 145 10.05 0.94 4.91
N VAL A 146 9.97 0.78 3.59
CA VAL A 146 10.16 -0.50 2.90
C VAL A 146 11.52 -1.13 3.24
N PHE A 147 12.58 -0.34 3.33
CA PHE A 147 13.92 -0.84 3.66
C PHE A 147 14.00 -1.30 5.13
N GLU A 148 13.35 -0.58 6.04
CA GLU A 148 13.26 -0.95 7.45
C GLU A 148 12.45 -2.24 7.64
N LEU A 149 11.41 -2.45 6.82
CA LEU A 149 10.67 -3.71 6.79
C LEU A 149 11.56 -4.87 6.33
N CYS A 150 12.47 -4.67 5.37
CA CYS A 150 13.45 -5.70 4.99
C CYS A 150 14.39 -6.04 6.15
N ASP A 151 14.90 -5.03 6.86
CA ASP A 151 15.79 -5.25 8.00
C ASP A 151 15.10 -6.05 9.12
N ALA A 152 13.79 -5.86 9.32
CA ALA A 152 13.00 -6.57 10.33
C ALA A 152 12.69 -8.03 9.98
N LEU A 153 12.85 -8.45 8.72
CA LEU A 153 12.69 -9.86 8.31
C LEU A 153 13.86 -10.75 8.77
N LEU A 154 15.01 -10.15 9.09
CA LEU A 154 16.17 -10.90 9.57
C LEU A 154 16.04 -11.17 11.06
N PRO A 155 16.38 -12.40 11.53
CA PRO A 155 16.45 -12.66 12.96
C PRO A 155 17.48 -11.71 13.60
N PRO A 156 17.23 -11.21 14.82
CA PRO A 156 18.22 -10.42 15.54
C PRO A 156 19.49 -11.26 15.71
N THR A 157 20.62 -10.67 15.33
CA THR A 157 21.98 -11.20 15.56
C THR A 157 22.29 -11.34 17.04
#